data_AF-A0A1G9W4L7-F1
#
_entry.id   AF-A0A1G9W4L7-F1
#
_cell.length_a   1.000
_cell.length_b   1.000
_cell.length_c   1.000
_cell.angle_alpha   90.00
_cell.angle_beta   90.00
_cell.angle_gamma   90.00
#
_symmetry.space_group_name_H-M   'P 1'
#
loop_
_entity.id
_entity.type
_entity.pdbx_description
1 polymer ?
#
loop_
_entity_poly.entity_id
_entity_poly.type
_entity_poly.pdbx_seq_one_letter_code
_entity_poly.pdbx_strand_id
1 'polypeptide(L)' 'MEPLQIASFVVRFQLAAVEEGTGKKQWRIKVTHVQEDRETLFDSIEEATAFMKSMVNDF' A
#
# COMPACT_ATOMS: atom_id res chain seq x y z
N MET A 1 13.64 27.56 -7.36
CA MET A 1 13.25 26.20 -7.79
C MET A 1 12.54 25.58 -6.61
N GLU A 2 11.27 25.21 -6.79
CA GLU A 2 10.60 24.38 -5.79
C GLU A 2 11.37 23.04 -5.70
N PRO A 3 11.65 22.55 -4.49
CA PRO A 3 12.28 21.25 -4.35
C PRO A 3 11.36 20.18 -4.96
N LEU A 4 11.94 19.26 -5.73
CA LEU A 4 11.22 18.09 -6.22
C LEU A 4 10.69 17.33 -4.99
N GLN A 5 9.38 17.41 -4.74
CA GLN A 5 8.74 16.64 -3.67
C GLN A 5 8.74 15.17 -4.09
N ILE A 6 9.48 14.35 -3.34
CA ILE A 6 9.55 12.90 -3.55
C ILE A 6 8.81 12.25 -2.38
N ALA A 7 7.75 11.49 -2.70
CA ALA A 7 7.11 10.56 -1.79
C ALA A 7 7.59 9.13 -2.10
N SER A 8 7.95 8.35 -1.07
CA SER A 8 8.51 7.02 -1.22
C SER A 8 7.74 6.02 -0.38
N PHE A 9 7.39 4.90 -1.00
CA PHE A 9 6.58 3.86 -0.35
C PHE A 9 7.26 2.51 -0.49
N VAL A 10 7.24 1.72 0.59
CA VAL A 10 7.52 0.29 0.54
C VAL A 10 6.19 -0.43 0.54
N VAL A 11 5.91 -1.19 -0.52
CA VAL A 11 4.69 -2.00 -0.64
C VAL A 11 5.05 -3.47 -0.54
N ARG A 12 4.47 -4.17 0.43
CA ARG A 12 4.69 -5.60 0.66
C ARG A 12 3.39 -6.36 0.50
N PHE A 13 3.43 -7.40 -0.32
CA PHE A 13 2.33 -8.35 -0.51
C PHE A 13 2.67 -9.64 0.23
N GLN A 14 1.78 -10.09 1.10
CA GLN A 14 1.90 -11.34 1.81
C GLN A 14 0.66 -12.19 1.53
N LEU A 15 0.85 -13.42 1.04
CA LEU A 15 -0.26 -14.36 0.91
C LEU A 15 -0.69 -14.78 2.32
N ALA A 16 -1.91 -14.42 2.71
CA ALA A 16 -2.45 -14.73 4.02
C ALA A 16 -3.14 -16.10 4.03
N ALA A 17 -3.89 -16.41 2.96
CA ALA A 17 -4.57 -17.69 2.80
C ALA A 17 -4.88 -17.96 1.32
N VAL A 18 -5.26 -19.21 1.04
CA VAL A 18 -5.90 -19.60 -0.21
C VAL A 18 -7.24 -20.20 0.18
N GLU A 19 -8.33 -19.64 -0.32
CA GLU A 19 -9.69 -20.10 -0.02
C GLU A 19 -9.91 -21.51 -0.59
N GLU A 20 -10.31 -22.43 0.27
CA GLU A 20 -10.63 -23.80 -0.15
C GLU A 20 -11.89 -23.81 -1.03
N GLY A 21 -11.84 -24.56 -2.13
CA GLY A 21 -12.95 -24.69 -3.10
C GLY A 21 -12.91 -23.68 -4.25
N THR A 22 -12.51 -22.44 -4.02
CA THR A 22 -12.39 -21.42 -5.10
C THR A 22 -10.95 -21.24 -5.58
N GLY A 23 -9.95 -21.59 -4.74
CA GLY A 23 -8.54 -21.32 -5.01
C GLY A 23 -8.18 -19.84 -4.95
N LYS A 24 -9.08 -18.98 -4.45
CA LYS A 24 -8.86 -17.53 -4.41
C LYS A 24 -7.80 -17.18 -3.37
N LYS A 25 -6.77 -16.44 -3.81
CA LYS A 25 -5.69 -15.97 -2.94
C LYS A 25 -6.16 -14.77 -2.12
N GLN A 26 -6.05 -14.85 -0.81
CA GLN A 26 -6.22 -13.72 0.10
C GLN A 26 -4.85 -13.10 0.37
N TRP A 27 -4.69 -11.85 -0.04
CA TRP A 27 -3.46 -11.10 0.11
C TRP A 27 -3.61 -10.08 1.23
N ARG A 28 -2.57 -9.95 2.04
CA ARG A 28 -2.38 -8.84 2.96
C ARG A 28 -1.34 -7.90 2.37
N ILE A 29 -1.71 -6.65 2.21
CA ILE A 29 -0.88 -5.62 1.60
C ILE A 29 -0.47 -4.65 2.71
N LYS A 30 0.82 -4.39 2.82
CA LYS A 30 1.37 -3.43 3.78
C LYS A 30 2.05 -2.32 3.01
N VAL A 31 1.65 -1.08 3.25
CA VAL A 31 2.30 0.12 2.70
C VAL A 31 2.97 0.86 3.83
N THR A 32 4.26 1.16 3.68
CA THR A 32 5.02 2.02 4.58
C THR A 32 5.45 3.27 3.83
N HIS A 33 5.03 4.45 4.29
CA HIS A 33 5.51 5.75 3.81
C HIS A 33 6.87 6.01 4.45
N VAL A 34 7.94 6.03 3.65
CA VAL A 34 9.33 6.02 4.13
C VAL A 34 9.71 7.32 4.85
N GLN A 35 9.16 8.45 4.41
CA GLN A 35 9.45 9.78 4.95
C GLN A 35 8.85 9.99 6.36
N GLU A 36 7.68 9.41 6.63
CA GLU A 36 6.94 9.59 7.88
C GLU A 36 6.97 8.35 8.79
N ASP A 37 7.62 7.28 8.36
CA ASP A 37 7.59 5.94 8.98
C ASP A 37 6.16 5.45 9.29
N ARG A 38 5.20 5.88 8.44
CA ARG A 38 3.79 5.58 8.63
C ARG A 38 3.45 4.28 7.92
N GLU A 39 2.91 3.33 8.67
CA GLU A 39 2.55 2.01 8.18
C GLU A 39 1.02 1.81 8.18
N THR A 40 0.51 1.29 7.07
CA THR A 40 -0.92 0.96 6.92
C THR A 40 -1.08 -0.41 6.24
N LEU A 41 -2.09 -1.17 6.68
CA LEU A 41 -2.44 -2.48 6.12
C LEU A 41 -3.72 -2.38 5.27
N PHE A 42 -3.77 -3.15 4.18
CA PHE A 42 -4.88 -3.20 3.23
C PHE A 42 -5.14 -4.64 2.79
N ASP A 43 -6.38 -4.90 2.41
CA ASP A 43 -6.82 -6.20 1.89
C ASP A 43 -6.86 -6.22 0.35
N SER A 44 -6.77 -5.04 -0.29
CA SER A 44 -6.78 -4.87 -1.74
C SER A 44 -5.74 -3.87 -2.26
N ILE A 45 -5.29 -4.05 -3.50
CA ILE A 45 -4.32 -3.14 -4.13
C ILE A 45 -4.96 -1.80 -4.47
N GLU A 46 -6.27 -1.81 -4.74
CA GLU A 46 -7.09 -0.64 -5.01
C GLU A 46 -7.09 0.32 -3.81
N GLU A 47 -7.33 -0.21 -2.60
CA GLU A 47 -7.28 0.57 -1.36
C GLU A 47 -5.87 1.10 -1.07
N ALA A 48 -4.85 0.24 -1.19
CA ALA A 48 -3.45 0.63 -1.00
C ALA A 48 -3.05 1.76 -1.97
N THR A 49 -3.50 1.68 -3.22
CA THR A 49 -3.23 2.70 -4.24
C THR A 49 -3.98 3.99 -3.98
N ALA A 50 -5.25 3.91 -3.54
CA ALA A 50 -6.03 5.08 -3.16
C ALA A 50 -5.36 5.84 -2.00
N PHE A 51 -4.85 5.12 -0.99
CA PHE A 51 -4.07 5.69 0.10
C PHE A 51 -2.78 6.36 -0.40
N MET A 52 -1.99 5.70 -1.25
CA MET A 52 -0.76 6.31 -1.79
C MET A 52 -1.08 7.58 -2.60
N LYS A 53 -2.19 7.59 -3.36
CA LYS A 53 -2.64 8.77 -4.11
C LYS A 53 -3.07 9.92 -3.19
N SER A 54 -3.81 9.65 -2.11
CA SER A 54 -4.19 10.72 -1.17
C SER A 54 -2.95 11.34 -0.53
N MET A 55 -1.98 10.51 -0.14
CA MET A 55 -0.73 11.01 0.42
C MET A 55 0.04 11.90 -0.55
N VAL A 56 0.04 11.59 -1.86
CA VAL A 56 0.73 12.42 -2.87
C VAL A 56 -0.05 13.70 -3.21
N ASN A 57 -1.38 13.67 -3.21
CA ASN A 57 -2.23 14.80 -3.58
C ASN A 57 -2.43 15.82 -2.46
N ASP A 58 -2.15 15.44 -1.20
CA ASP A 58 -2.19 16.34 -0.04
C ASP A 58 -0.88 17.15 0.13
N PHE A 59 0.09 16.98 -0.78
CA PHE A 59 1.35 17.74 -0.84
C PHE A 59 1.34 18.87 -1.87
#